data_AF-A0A087N941-F1
#
_entry.id   AF-A0A087N941-F1
#
_cell.length_a   1.000
_cell.length_b   1.000
_cell.length_c   1.000
_cell.angle_alpha   90.00
_cell.angle_beta   90.00
_cell.angle_gamma   90.00
#
_symmetry.space_group_name_H-M   'P 1'
#
loop_
_entity.id
_entity.type
_entity.pdbx_description
1 polymer ?
#
loop_
_entity_poly.entity_id
_entity_poly.type
_entity_poly.pdbx_seq_one_letter_code
_entity_poly.pdbx_strand_id
1 'polypeptide(L)'
;MRLPSFSAPARSPDLLGSARFDDRADVRKLEANGDLLIGRSAKSGKLLHYDGAAHLLTMAPTRSGKGVGTIIPNLLLLDRSVICIDPKGENARVTARARAARGKVWCLDPFGVSGQPPCPLQSA
;
A
#
# COMPACT_ATOMS: atom_id res chain seq x y z
N MET A 1 -12.10 -57.13 10.28
CA MET A 1 -11.03 -56.81 9.31
C MET A 1 -11.45 -55.55 8.56
N ARG A 2 -10.91 -54.38 8.90
CA ARG A 2 -11.27 -53.08 8.30
C ARG A 2 -9.95 -52.46 7.81
N LEU A 3 -9.82 -52.32 6.49
CA LEU A 3 -8.63 -51.76 5.83
C LEU A 3 -8.45 -50.28 6.26
N PRO A 4 -7.20 -49.79 6.46
CA PRO A 4 -6.97 -48.39 6.78
C PRO A 4 -6.97 -47.48 5.54
N SER A 5 -7.42 -46.26 5.80
CA SER A 5 -7.15 -44.94 5.19
C SER A 5 -7.10 -44.74 3.66
N PHE A 6 -7.85 -43.73 3.22
CA PHE A 6 -7.33 -42.77 2.23
C PHE A 6 -6.87 -41.53 2.99
N SER A 7 -5.57 -41.40 3.19
CA SER A 7 -4.96 -40.12 3.51
C SER A 7 -5.13 -39.22 2.29
N ALA A 8 -5.60 -37.99 2.48
CA ALA A 8 -5.42 -36.95 1.48
C ALA A 8 -3.92 -36.87 1.11
N PRO A 9 -3.56 -36.63 -0.16
CA PRO A 9 -2.15 -36.52 -0.52
C PRO A 9 -1.53 -35.39 0.29
N ALA A 10 -0.52 -35.73 1.10
CA ALA A 10 0.36 -34.73 1.69
C ALA A 10 0.93 -33.90 0.54
N ARG A 11 0.77 -32.58 0.59
CA ARG A 11 1.36 -31.65 -0.39
C ARG A 11 2.84 -32.01 -0.53
N SER A 12 3.24 -32.34 -1.76
CA SER A 12 4.63 -32.56 -2.12
C SER A 12 5.47 -31.39 -1.59
N PRO A 13 6.60 -31.63 -0.89
CA PRO A 13 7.42 -30.56 -0.35
C PRO A 13 7.89 -29.69 -1.52
N ASP A 14 7.70 -28.38 -1.36
CA ASP A 14 7.97 -27.38 -2.38
C ASP A 14 9.48 -27.30 -2.68
N LEU A 15 9.99 -28.22 -3.50
CA LEU A 15 11.41 -28.35 -3.86
C LEU A 15 12.02 -27.06 -4.42
N LEU A 16 11.20 -26.18 -5.00
CA LEU A 16 11.60 -24.92 -5.63
C LEU A 16 10.86 -23.70 -5.05
N GLY A 17 10.19 -23.87 -3.90
CA GLY A 17 9.41 -22.82 -3.24
C GLY A 17 7.90 -22.89 -3.52
N SER A 18 7.13 -22.20 -2.66
CA SER A 18 5.67 -22.33 -2.55
C SER A 18 4.90 -21.23 -3.31
N ALA A 19 5.54 -20.56 -4.27
CA ALA A 19 4.95 -19.43 -4.97
C ALA A 19 3.74 -19.86 -5.80
N ARG A 20 2.61 -19.17 -5.62
CA ARG A 20 1.37 -19.43 -6.37
C ARG A 20 0.57 -18.14 -6.53
N PHE A 21 -0.35 -18.13 -7.47
CA PHE A 21 -1.38 -17.11 -7.50
C PHE A 21 -2.38 -17.30 -6.35
N ASP A 22 -2.86 -16.18 -5.84
CA ASP A 22 -3.87 -16.14 -4.80
C ASP A 22 -5.23 -16.64 -5.31
N ASP A 23 -5.97 -17.32 -4.42
CA ASP A 23 -7.32 -17.75 -4.68
C ASP A 23 -8.36 -16.79 -4.07
N ARG A 24 -9.65 -17.16 -4.14
CA ARG A 24 -10.74 -16.34 -3.58
C ARG A 24 -10.64 -16.19 -2.06
N ALA A 25 -10.16 -17.19 -1.35
CA ALA A 25 -10.00 -17.15 0.09
C ALA A 25 -8.86 -16.20 0.47
N ASP A 26 -7.76 -16.20 -0.28
CA ASP A 26 -6.65 -15.27 -0.09
C ASP A 26 -7.07 -13.81 -0.34
N VAL A 27 -7.78 -13.55 -1.45
CA VAL A 27 -8.30 -12.19 -1.75
C VAL A 27 -9.25 -11.70 -0.64
N ARG A 28 -10.11 -12.57 -0.11
CA ARG A 28 -11.02 -12.21 0.99
C ARG A 28 -10.30 -11.77 2.26
N LYS A 29 -9.09 -12.29 2.54
CA LYS A 29 -8.28 -11.83 3.68
C LYS A 29 -7.83 -10.37 3.48
N LEU A 30 -7.54 -9.99 2.24
CA LEU A 30 -7.15 -8.63 1.88
C LEU A 30 -8.35 -7.66 1.79
N GLU A 31 -9.57 -8.17 1.57
CA GLU A 31 -10.79 -7.34 1.57
C GLU A 31 -11.22 -6.85 2.97
N ALA A 32 -10.54 -7.28 4.03
CA ALA A 32 -10.72 -6.74 5.36
C ALA A 32 -10.22 -5.29 5.44
N ASN A 33 -10.72 -4.54 6.43
CA ASN A 33 -10.09 -3.26 6.79
C ASN A 33 -8.68 -3.56 7.29
N GLY A 34 -7.69 -2.82 6.79
CA GLY A 34 -6.29 -2.95 7.16
C GLY A 34 -5.56 -1.65 6.88
N ASP A 35 -4.24 -1.66 7.08
CA ASP A 35 -3.44 -0.45 7.06
C ASP A 35 -3.22 0.09 5.62
N LEU A 36 -2.44 -0.61 4.80
CA LEU A 36 -2.05 -0.12 3.48
C LEU A 36 -3.06 -0.49 2.41
N LEU A 37 -3.67 0.48 1.74
CA LEU A 37 -4.48 0.23 0.57
C LEU A 37 -3.60 -0.22 -0.61
N ILE A 38 -3.74 -1.44 -1.09
CA ILE A 38 -2.94 -2.01 -2.18
C ILE A 38 -3.69 -2.14 -3.50
N GLY A 39 -5.01 -2.01 -3.49
CA GLY A 39 -5.80 -2.03 -4.73
C GLY A 39 -7.28 -2.26 -4.50
N ARG A 40 -7.94 -2.78 -5.54
CA ARG A 40 -9.37 -3.11 -5.54
C ARG A 40 -9.59 -4.47 -6.18
N SER A 41 -10.43 -5.28 -5.56
CA SER A 41 -10.87 -6.56 -6.12
C SER A 41 -11.68 -6.31 -7.39
N ALA A 42 -11.21 -6.85 -8.52
CA ALA A 42 -11.92 -6.74 -9.80
C ALA A 42 -13.29 -7.44 -9.79
N LYS A 43 -13.50 -8.41 -8.89
CA LYS A 43 -14.73 -9.20 -8.82
C LYS A 43 -15.75 -8.62 -7.85
N SER A 44 -15.31 -8.22 -6.65
CA SER A 44 -16.23 -7.72 -5.62
C SER A 44 -16.32 -6.20 -5.58
N GLY A 45 -15.39 -5.49 -6.23
CA GLY A 45 -15.26 -4.04 -6.14
C GLY A 45 -14.73 -3.55 -4.79
N LYS A 46 -14.46 -4.41 -3.81
CA LYS A 46 -13.96 -4.03 -2.50
C LYS A 46 -12.50 -3.59 -2.54
N LEU A 47 -12.14 -2.69 -1.63
CA LEU A 47 -10.76 -2.26 -1.42
C LEU A 47 -9.95 -3.41 -0.82
N LEU A 48 -8.69 -3.51 -1.21
CA LEU A 48 -7.74 -4.51 -0.73
C LEU A 48 -6.71 -3.82 0.15
N HIS A 49 -6.57 -4.27 1.40
CA HIS A 49 -5.62 -3.76 2.35
C HIS A 49 -4.55 -4.81 2.70
N TYR A 50 -3.33 -4.32 2.93
CA TYR A 50 -2.23 -5.11 3.45
C TYR A 50 -1.87 -4.61 4.85
N ASP A 51 -1.90 -5.53 5.80
CA ASP A 51 -1.59 -5.29 7.22
C ASP A 51 -0.46 -6.23 7.72
N GLY A 52 0.35 -6.75 6.79
CA GLY A 52 1.45 -7.63 7.13
C GLY A 52 2.71 -6.87 7.55
N ALA A 53 3.61 -7.56 8.25
CA ALA A 53 4.86 -6.98 8.75
C ALA A 53 5.96 -6.76 7.68
N ALA A 54 5.73 -7.16 6.43
CA ALA A 54 6.72 -7.04 5.37
C ALA A 54 6.65 -5.70 4.64
N HIS A 55 7.75 -5.33 3.96
CA HIS A 55 7.77 -4.17 3.08
C HIS A 55 7.03 -4.43 1.76
N LEU A 56 6.38 -3.39 1.23
CA LEU A 56 5.67 -3.45 -0.04
C LEU A 56 6.46 -2.72 -1.14
N LEU A 57 6.58 -3.35 -2.30
CA LEU A 57 7.10 -2.72 -3.52
C LEU A 57 6.00 -2.71 -4.59
N THR A 58 5.62 -1.53 -5.05
CA THR A 58 4.70 -1.38 -6.18
C THR A 58 5.49 -1.10 -7.46
N MET A 59 5.47 -2.06 -8.39
CA MET A 59 6.00 -1.87 -9.73
C MET A 59 4.87 -1.52 -10.69
N ALA A 60 4.88 -0.31 -11.23
CA ALA A 60 3.84 0.18 -12.13
C ALA A 60 4.43 1.14 -13.19
N PRO A 61 4.11 0.97 -14.49
CA PRO A 61 4.56 1.86 -15.56
C PRO A 61 4.12 3.32 -15.35
N THR A 62 4.68 4.25 -16.12
CA THR A 62 4.14 5.63 -16.16
C THR A 62 2.70 5.62 -16.66
N ARG A 63 1.87 6.56 -16.16
CA ARG A 63 0.45 6.69 -16.51
C ARG A 63 -0.44 5.46 -16.21
N SER A 64 0.03 4.52 -15.39
CA SER A 64 -0.74 3.36 -14.90
C SER A 64 -1.67 3.67 -13.72
N GLY A 65 -1.65 4.92 -13.22
CA GLY A 65 -2.50 5.33 -12.11
C GLY A 65 -1.96 5.03 -10.72
N LYS A 66 -0.69 4.63 -10.53
CA LYS A 66 -0.11 4.40 -9.18
C LYS A 66 -0.31 5.56 -8.20
N GLY A 67 -0.30 6.79 -8.72
CA GLY A 67 -0.57 8.02 -7.96
C GLY A 67 -1.99 8.02 -7.38
N VAL A 68 -2.99 7.95 -8.25
CA VAL A 68 -4.40 8.04 -7.87
C VAL A 68 -4.97 6.76 -7.26
N GLY A 69 -4.41 5.60 -7.58
CA GLY A 69 -4.90 4.29 -7.16
C GLY A 69 -4.32 3.79 -5.84
N THR A 70 -3.13 4.24 -5.46
CA THR A 70 -2.42 3.74 -4.29
C THR A 70 -1.77 4.87 -3.50
N ILE A 71 -0.93 5.70 -4.10
CA ILE A 71 -0.11 6.68 -3.36
C ILE A 71 -0.98 7.73 -2.64
N ILE A 72 -1.80 8.47 -3.39
CA ILE A 72 -2.65 9.53 -2.85
C ILE A 72 -3.67 8.95 -1.85
N PRO A 73 -4.41 7.86 -2.15
CA PRO A 73 -5.32 7.26 -1.17
C PRO A 73 -4.62 6.89 0.14
N ASN A 74 -3.44 6.26 0.09
CA ASN A 74 -2.71 5.92 1.30
C ASN A 74 -2.29 7.17 2.08
N LEU A 75 -1.74 8.20 1.41
CA LEU A 75 -1.42 9.46 2.08
C LEU A 75 -2.65 10.11 2.72
N LEU A 76 -3.83 9.97 2.10
CA LEU A 76 -5.06 10.54 2.62
C LEU A 76 -5.69 9.73 3.76
N LEU A 77 -5.44 8.42 3.85
CA LEU A 77 -6.16 7.52 4.76
C LEU A 77 -5.30 6.99 5.91
N LEU A 78 -4.02 6.75 5.68
CA LEU A 78 -3.12 6.16 6.67
C LEU A 78 -3.01 7.02 7.92
N ASP A 79 -3.25 6.43 9.08
CA ASP A 79 -3.12 7.08 10.39
C ASP A 79 -1.79 6.75 11.07
N ARG A 80 -0.70 6.91 10.31
CA ARG A 80 0.69 6.71 10.77
C ARG A 80 1.61 7.71 10.11
N SER A 81 2.82 7.89 10.65
CA SER A 81 3.84 8.76 10.05
C SER A 81 4.25 8.28 8.66
N VAL A 82 4.49 9.21 7.74
CA VAL A 82 4.88 8.91 6.36
C VAL A 82 6.01 9.85 5.93
N ILE A 83 7.04 9.27 5.31
CA ILE A 83 8.03 10.01 4.53
C ILE A 83 7.67 9.83 3.06
N CYS A 84 7.47 10.92 2.34
CA CYS A 84 7.11 10.90 0.93
C CYS A 84 8.19 11.62 0.11
N ILE A 85 8.82 10.89 -0.81
CA ILE A 85 9.72 11.46 -1.81
C ILE A 85 8.87 11.85 -3.01
N ASP A 86 8.70 13.15 -3.21
CA ASP A 86 7.80 13.71 -4.22
C ASP A 86 8.52 14.76 -5.09
N PRO A 87 9.31 14.32 -6.08
CA PRO A 87 10.10 15.22 -6.93
C PRO A 87 9.25 16.21 -7.74
N LYS A 88 7.94 15.97 -7.85
CA LYS A 88 7.00 16.82 -8.58
C LYS A 88 6.13 17.69 -7.67
N GLY A 89 6.15 17.44 -6.35
CA GLY A 89 5.32 18.14 -5.37
C GLY A 89 3.82 17.84 -5.47
N GLU A 90 3.40 16.90 -6.34
CA GLU A 90 1.99 16.61 -6.61
C GLU A 90 1.30 15.97 -5.40
N ASN A 91 1.98 15.04 -4.73
CA ASN A 91 1.45 14.36 -3.55
C ASN A 91 1.31 15.34 -2.39
N ALA A 92 2.34 16.16 -2.14
CA ALA A 92 2.31 17.17 -1.09
C ALA A 92 1.17 18.18 -1.34
N ARG A 93 1.05 18.69 -2.58
CA ARG A 93 0.02 19.66 -2.96
C ARG A 93 -1.40 19.15 -2.71
N VAL A 94 -1.64 17.86 -2.97
CA VAL A 94 -2.97 17.25 -2.82
C VAL A 94 -3.25 16.82 -1.38
N THR A 95 -2.26 16.34 -0.65
CA THR A 95 -2.49 15.57 0.59
C THR A 95 -2.07 16.29 1.87
N ALA A 96 -1.22 17.32 1.80
CA ALA A 96 -0.65 17.98 2.98
C ALA A 96 -1.71 18.47 3.98
N ARG A 97 -2.81 19.08 3.50
CA ARG A 97 -3.90 19.54 4.38
C ARG A 97 -4.58 18.39 5.12
N ALA A 98 -4.84 17.27 4.44
CA ALA A 98 -5.47 16.10 5.06
C ALA A 98 -4.51 15.40 6.04
N ARG A 99 -3.21 15.43 5.76
CA ARG A 99 -2.16 14.95 6.67
C ARG A 99 -2.04 15.85 7.91
N ALA A 100 -2.18 17.16 7.74
CA ALA A 100 -2.10 18.14 8.83
C ALA A 100 -3.18 17.93 9.91
N ALA A 101 -4.34 17.36 9.53
CA ALA A 101 -5.38 16.97 10.47
C ALA A 101 -4.98 15.80 11.40
N ARG A 102 -3.94 15.03 11.04
CA ARG A 102 -3.45 13.86 11.80
C ARG A 102 -2.14 14.11 12.54
N GLY A 103 -1.48 15.23 12.27
CA GLY A 103 -0.19 15.56 12.86
C GLY A 103 0.57 16.62 12.08
N LYS A 104 1.77 16.97 12.55
CA LYS A 104 2.62 17.96 11.89
C LYS A 104 3.06 17.47 10.52
N VAL A 105 3.02 18.36 9.54
CA VAL A 105 3.49 18.11 8.16
C VAL A 105 4.64 19.06 7.88
N TRP A 106 5.76 18.50 7.42
CA TRP A 106 6.94 19.25 7.01
C TRP A 106 7.20 18.99 5.53
N CYS A 107 7.31 20.06 4.75
CA CYS A 107 7.64 19.98 3.33
C CYS A 107 9.03 20.58 3.10
N LEU A 108 9.99 19.72 2.80
CA LEU A 108 11.34 20.12 2.41
C LEU A 108 11.37 20.35 0.90
N ASP A 109 10.98 21.55 0.48
CA ASP A 109 10.87 21.95 -0.92
C ASP A 109 11.71 23.19 -1.22
N PRO A 110 13.02 23.04 -1.53
CA PRO A 110 13.91 24.18 -1.78
C PRO A 110 13.57 24.94 -3.07
N PHE A 111 12.72 24.38 -3.94
CA PHE A 111 12.35 24.96 -5.23
C PHE A 111 10.90 25.48 -5.26
N GLY A 112 10.14 25.32 -4.17
CA GLY A 112 8.76 25.77 -4.05
C GLY A 112 7.75 25.10 -5.00
N VAL A 113 8.07 23.92 -5.56
CA VAL A 113 7.23 23.25 -6.58
C VAL A 113 5.92 22.69 -6.02
N SER A 114 5.89 22.33 -4.75
CA SER A 114 4.71 21.79 -4.05
C SER A 114 3.65 22.86 -3.73
N GLY A 115 4.05 24.13 -3.69
CA GLY A 115 3.22 25.24 -3.20
C GLY A 115 2.87 25.18 -1.71
N GLN A 116 3.55 24.32 -0.95
CA GLN A 116 3.44 24.28 0.52
C GLN A 116 4.34 25.34 1.16
N PRO A 117 3.99 25.83 2.37
CA PRO A 117 4.87 26.74 3.08
C PRO A 117 6.23 26.09 3.35
N PRO A 118 7.34 26.86 3.28
CA PRO A 118 8.67 26.33 3.52
C PRO A 118 8.78 25.76 4.93
N CYS A 119 9.51 24.65 5.06
CA CYS A 119 9.77 24.09 6.37
C CYS A 119 10.69 25.07 7.15
N PRO A 120 10.41 25.38 8.42
CA PRO A 120 11.24 26.29 9.24
C PRO A 120 12.71 25.88 9.36
N LEU A 121 13.04 24.62 9.04
CA LEU A 121 14.41 24.10 9.04
C LEU A 121 15.18 24.42 7.74
N GLN A 122 14.57 25.06 6.74
CA GLN A 122 15.20 25.35 5.44
C GLN A 122 15.94 26.69 5.40
N SER A 123 15.83 27.52 6.44
CA SER A 123 16.43 28.86 6.51
C SER A 123 17.75 28.89 7.31
N ALA A 124 18.52 27.80 7.29
CA ALA A 124 19.85 27.71 7.90
C ALA A 124 20.95 27.84 6.83
#